data_AF-A0A970MN50-F1
#
_entry.id   AF-A0A970MN50-F1
#
_cell.length_a   1.000
_cell.length_b   1.000
_cell.length_c   1.000
_cell.angle_alpha   90.00
_cell.angle_beta   90.00
_cell.angle_gamma   90.00
#
_symmetry.space_group_name_H-M   'P 1'
#
loop_
_entity.id
_entity.type
_entity.pdbx_description
1 polymer ?
#
loop_
_entity_poly.entity_id
_entity_poly.type
_entity_poly.pdbx_seq_one_letter_code
_entity_poly.pdbx_strand_id
1 'polypeptide(L)'
;MTPTLNLINWIFALSPVLVVLIMMLGFRAGGTRAGGMGWLAAVLVAVLFFGAGFELLAVAHIKSILLSLDVLYIIWMALFLFHVAEEAGAIRMIGQALPKLTEDRVMQSLLIGWLMVTFIQGTGGFGVPVAVCAPILMAIGFTPLQAVAMASLGDTWAVSFGSLGISFQALLSVTGLSAKALAPLTAILLGAASFPGGLLVVLIGNGWKSLKRALLPVSLLSVVMGFTQYLLVTNGMWTLGATGAGLVGLAVGLLLLRLPAYRNKNQVEHKPGVEGENPDAGKSLWLALVCYALLILLAFGVNLVKPVDVFLSQVKFSLDFPEVRTSSGWLTPAGPGQRINLFGHPGAILLYSSLLSAAIYRMVGYHQPGSLKRILQKVVRGGVNSSLGILAMVGLASIMLHSGMTYLLAEGLSTSISRDFYPLVAPFIGALGAFITGSNTNSNVLFGALQQNSALLLNLSVPLVLAAQSAGGSVGSVLAPAKVIVGCSTVGLSGEEGDVMRKIIGYGLIPIATVALVTWIIHLLG
;
A
#
# COMPACT_ATOMS: atom_id res chain seq x y z
N MET A 1 -21.56 29.33 6.77
CA MET A 1 -21.64 29.63 5.33
C MET A 1 -20.52 28.85 4.66
N THR A 2 -20.81 28.08 3.62
CA THR A 2 -19.79 27.34 2.88
C THR A 2 -18.99 28.29 1.98
N PRO A 3 -17.71 28.00 1.67
CA PRO A 3 -17.00 28.73 0.62
C PRO A 3 -17.84 28.72 -0.65
N THR A 4 -18.02 29.87 -1.30
CA THR A 4 -18.86 29.95 -2.49
C THR A 4 -18.18 29.28 -3.68
N LEU A 5 -18.87 28.34 -4.34
CA LEU A 5 -18.40 27.73 -5.58
C LEU A 5 -18.40 28.75 -6.72
N ASN A 6 -17.20 29.17 -7.10
CA ASN A 6 -16.93 29.85 -8.34
C ASN A 6 -15.58 29.34 -8.88
N LEU A 7 -15.31 29.57 -10.17
CA LEU A 7 -14.12 29.04 -10.82
C LEU A 7 -12.82 29.50 -10.14
N ILE A 8 -12.78 30.75 -9.67
CA ILE A 8 -11.59 31.35 -9.04
C ILE A 8 -11.27 30.65 -7.71
N ASN A 9 -12.26 30.53 -6.81
CA ASN A 9 -12.11 29.86 -5.52
C ASN A 9 -11.80 28.37 -5.70
N TRP A 10 -12.38 27.73 -6.71
CA TRP A 10 -12.10 26.33 -7.03
C TRP A 10 -10.66 26.13 -7.48
N ILE A 11 -10.14 27.02 -8.35
CA ILE A 11 -8.72 27.02 -8.75
C ILE A 11 -7.81 27.26 -7.53
N PHE A 12 -8.14 28.21 -6.66
CA PHE A 12 -7.38 28.43 -5.44
C PHE A 12 -7.38 27.20 -4.54
N ALA A 13 -8.53 26.56 -4.31
CA ALA A 13 -8.62 25.32 -3.54
C ALA A 13 -7.79 24.18 -4.17
N LEU A 14 -7.70 24.13 -5.50
CA LEU A 14 -6.94 23.12 -6.23
C LEU A 14 -5.43 23.39 -6.21
N SER A 15 -5.03 24.66 -6.06
CA SER A 15 -3.64 25.08 -6.21
C SER A 15 -2.63 24.37 -5.29
N PRO A 16 -2.91 24.05 -4.00
CA PRO A 16 -1.96 23.29 -3.18
C PRO A 16 -1.72 21.88 -3.72
N VAL A 17 -2.76 21.24 -4.24
CA VAL A 17 -2.66 19.95 -4.93
C VAL A 17 -1.82 20.11 -6.20
N LEU A 18 -2.09 21.13 -7.03
CA LEU A 18 -1.29 21.40 -8.23
C LEU A 18 0.18 21.63 -7.92
N VAL A 19 0.51 22.32 -6.83
CA VAL A 19 1.91 22.49 -6.39
C VAL A 19 2.54 21.14 -6.11
N VAL A 20 1.86 20.24 -5.40
CA VAL A 20 2.35 18.86 -5.20
C VAL A 20 2.56 18.18 -6.55
N LEU A 21 1.58 18.23 -7.46
CA LEU A 21 1.68 17.57 -8.75
C LEU A 21 2.82 18.12 -9.62
N ILE A 22 2.99 19.45 -9.66
CA ILE A 22 4.07 20.13 -10.41
C ILE A 22 5.43 19.78 -9.82
N MET A 23 5.56 19.77 -8.48
CA MET A 23 6.80 19.38 -7.82
C MET A 23 7.20 17.94 -8.16
N MET A 24 6.24 17.02 -8.22
CA MET A 24 6.54 15.60 -8.47
C MET A 24 6.70 15.27 -9.96
N LEU A 25 5.89 15.86 -10.85
CA LEU A 25 5.94 15.60 -12.29
C LEU A 25 6.98 16.47 -13.01
N GLY A 26 6.98 17.77 -12.72
CA GLY A 26 7.86 18.74 -13.38
C GLY A 26 9.27 18.72 -12.80
N PHE A 27 9.38 18.93 -11.48
CA PHE A 27 10.68 19.01 -10.79
C PHE A 27 11.21 17.66 -10.29
N ARG A 28 10.45 16.57 -10.47
CA ARG A 28 10.82 15.21 -10.02
C ARG A 28 11.19 15.16 -8.52
N ALA A 29 10.57 16.02 -7.72
CA ALA A 29 10.82 16.10 -6.29
C ALA A 29 10.18 14.92 -5.56
N GLY A 30 10.89 14.40 -4.55
CA GLY A 30 10.35 13.35 -3.67
C GLY A 30 9.14 13.85 -2.87
N GLY A 31 8.30 12.91 -2.43
CA GLY A 31 7.04 13.20 -1.73
C GLY A 31 7.19 14.12 -0.52
N THR A 32 8.32 14.07 0.21
CA THR A 32 8.61 14.99 1.33
C THR A 32 8.68 16.45 0.90
N ARG A 33 9.43 16.75 -0.18
CA ARG A 33 9.60 18.13 -0.67
C ARG A 33 8.31 18.62 -1.32
N ALA A 34 7.66 17.76 -2.12
CA ALA A 34 6.41 18.10 -2.76
C ALA A 34 5.29 18.36 -1.73
N GLY A 35 5.17 17.48 -0.73
CA GLY A 35 4.23 17.65 0.39
C GLY A 35 4.52 18.91 1.19
N GLY A 36 5.78 19.24 1.47
CA GLY A 36 6.16 20.46 2.17
C GLY A 36 5.79 21.73 1.40
N MET A 37 6.04 21.77 0.09
CA MET A 37 5.64 22.88 -0.77
C MET A 37 4.12 22.98 -0.91
N GLY A 38 3.42 21.84 -1.04
CA GLY A 38 1.96 21.79 -1.05
C GLY A 38 1.36 22.29 0.26
N TRP A 39 1.90 21.86 1.39
CA TRP A 39 1.53 22.35 2.72
C TRP A 39 1.70 23.87 2.84
N LEU A 40 2.85 24.41 2.42
CA LEU A 40 3.09 25.85 2.42
C LEU A 40 2.07 26.58 1.55
N ALA A 41 1.81 26.08 0.34
CA ALA A 41 0.79 26.62 -0.55
C ALA A 41 -0.62 26.57 0.10
N ALA A 42 -0.96 25.47 0.79
CA ALA A 42 -2.23 25.35 1.49
C ALA A 42 -2.36 26.35 2.64
N VAL A 43 -1.31 26.57 3.44
CA VAL A 43 -1.32 27.62 4.49
C VAL A 43 -1.57 28.99 3.85
N LEU A 44 -0.81 29.34 2.81
CA LEU A 44 -0.92 30.64 2.15
C LEU A 44 -2.32 30.86 1.57
N VAL A 45 -2.84 29.87 0.84
CA VAL A 45 -4.17 29.96 0.23
C VAL A 45 -5.27 29.97 1.29
N ALA A 46 -5.13 29.16 2.35
CA ALA A 46 -6.09 29.12 3.44
C ALA A 46 -6.24 30.49 4.10
N VAL A 47 -5.12 31.17 4.38
CA VAL A 47 -5.11 32.49 5.02
C VAL A 47 -5.63 33.55 4.07
N LEU A 48 -5.11 33.61 2.84
CA LEU A 48 -5.37 34.72 1.91
C LEU A 48 -6.76 34.65 1.25
N PHE A 49 -7.27 33.46 0.95
CA PHE A 49 -8.49 33.30 0.15
C PHE A 49 -9.63 32.57 0.87
N PHE A 50 -9.32 31.77 1.89
CA PHE A 50 -10.34 31.03 2.65
C PHE A 50 -10.57 31.57 4.06
N GLY A 51 -9.83 32.59 4.48
CA GLY A 51 -10.05 33.25 5.77
C GLY A 51 -9.65 32.43 6.99
N ALA A 52 -8.63 31.56 6.85
CA ALA A 52 -8.10 30.79 7.96
C ALA A 52 -7.36 31.69 8.96
N GLY A 53 -7.87 31.76 10.20
CA GLY A 53 -7.21 32.43 11.31
C GLY A 53 -6.14 31.56 11.98
N PHE A 54 -5.37 32.18 12.89
CA PHE A 54 -4.30 31.50 13.63
C PHE A 54 -4.80 30.29 14.42
N GLU A 55 -5.93 30.40 15.12
CA GLU A 55 -6.50 29.32 15.93
C GLU A 55 -6.85 28.09 15.08
N LEU A 56 -7.48 28.30 13.92
CA LEU A 56 -7.82 27.22 12.99
C LEU A 56 -6.56 26.52 12.48
N LEU A 57 -5.53 27.29 12.10
CA LEU A 57 -4.26 26.72 11.68
C LEU A 57 -3.62 25.92 12.81
N ALA A 58 -3.58 26.43 14.04
CA ALA A 58 -3.03 25.71 15.19
C ALA A 58 -3.76 24.39 15.43
N VAL A 59 -5.09 24.40 15.44
CA VAL A 59 -5.91 23.19 15.59
C VAL A 59 -5.66 22.20 14.44
N ALA A 60 -5.64 22.67 13.19
CA ALA A 60 -5.39 21.83 12.02
C ALA A 60 -4.00 21.15 12.09
N HIS A 61 -2.97 21.87 12.54
CA HIS A 61 -1.62 21.32 12.71
C HIS A 61 -1.55 20.30 13.83
N ILE A 62 -2.09 20.59 15.01
CA ILE A 62 -2.07 19.65 16.14
C ILE A 62 -2.86 18.37 15.78
N LYS A 63 -4.02 18.51 15.13
CA LYS A 63 -4.76 17.35 14.58
C LYS A 63 -3.92 16.56 13.59
N SER A 64 -3.23 17.24 12.67
CA SER A 64 -2.39 16.56 11.67
C SER A 64 -1.22 15.79 12.29
N ILE A 65 -0.63 16.31 13.37
CA ILE A 65 0.42 15.63 14.13
C ILE A 65 -0.15 14.37 14.78
N LEU A 66 -1.30 14.47 15.46
CA LEU A 66 -1.95 13.31 16.10
C LEU A 66 -2.30 12.21 15.09
N LEU A 67 -2.86 12.59 13.94
CA LEU A 67 -3.15 11.67 12.83
C LEU A 67 -1.89 11.03 12.27
N SER A 68 -0.81 11.81 12.14
CA SER A 68 0.47 11.30 11.65
C SER A 68 1.09 10.31 12.64
N LEU A 69 1.01 10.56 13.95
CA LEU A 69 1.54 9.64 14.96
C LEU A 69 0.89 8.25 14.89
N ASP A 70 -0.42 8.18 14.64
CA ASP A 70 -1.17 6.93 14.45
C ASP A 70 -0.58 6.10 13.28
N VAL A 71 -0.40 6.73 12.12
CA VAL A 71 0.17 6.07 10.92
C VAL A 71 1.66 5.75 11.11
N LEU A 72 2.43 6.68 11.70
CA LEU A 72 3.86 6.53 11.92
C LEU A 72 4.18 5.41 12.92
N TYR A 73 3.33 5.17 13.91
CA TYR A 73 3.54 4.05 14.82
C TYR A 73 3.56 2.70 14.07
N ILE A 74 2.71 2.52 13.05
CA ILE A 74 2.78 1.33 12.20
C ILE A 74 4.07 1.34 11.37
N ILE A 75 4.40 2.45 10.73
CA ILE A 75 5.56 2.55 9.81
C ILE A 75 6.87 2.21 10.50
N TRP A 76 7.16 2.83 11.64
CA TRP A 76 8.41 2.62 12.34
C TRP A 76 8.56 1.16 12.81
N MET A 77 7.46 0.56 13.31
CA MET A 77 7.48 -0.81 13.80
C MET A 77 7.48 -1.84 12.65
N ALA A 78 6.85 -1.51 11.53
CA ALA A 78 6.91 -2.29 10.29
C ALA A 78 8.33 -2.32 9.71
N LEU A 79 9.00 -1.16 9.60
CA LEU A 79 10.39 -1.08 9.16
C LEU A 79 11.32 -1.85 10.09
N PHE A 80 11.05 -1.81 11.41
CA PHE A 80 11.82 -2.59 12.37
C PHE A 80 11.65 -4.09 12.15
N LEU A 81 10.42 -4.61 12.02
CA LEU A 81 10.16 -6.02 11.71
C LEU A 81 10.83 -6.45 10.40
N PHE A 82 10.68 -5.62 9.36
CA PHE A 82 11.25 -5.87 8.04
C PHE A 82 12.78 -6.02 8.12
N HIS A 83 13.47 -5.08 8.75
CA HIS A 83 14.93 -5.14 8.85
C HIS A 83 15.42 -6.25 9.80
N VAL A 84 14.65 -6.61 10.83
CA VAL A 84 14.93 -7.79 11.67
C VAL A 84 14.90 -9.08 10.83
N ALA A 85 13.89 -9.22 9.96
CA ALA A 85 13.73 -10.38 9.07
C ALA A 85 14.76 -10.38 7.91
N GLU A 86 15.04 -9.22 7.34
CA GLU A 86 16.03 -9.02 6.28
C GLU A 86 17.44 -9.40 6.76
N GLU A 87 17.84 -8.94 7.94
CA GLU A 87 19.14 -9.25 8.52
C GLU A 87 19.29 -10.74 8.84
N ALA A 88 18.18 -11.42 9.19
CA ALA A 88 18.16 -12.87 9.36
C ALA A 88 18.30 -13.65 8.04
N GLY A 89 18.11 -12.99 6.89
CA GLY A 89 18.20 -13.57 5.55
C GLY A 89 16.89 -14.13 5.01
N ALA A 90 15.76 -13.91 5.69
CA ALA A 90 14.47 -14.51 5.34
C ALA A 90 14.07 -14.25 3.87
N ILE A 91 14.16 -12.99 3.44
CA ILE A 91 13.79 -12.56 2.09
C ILE A 91 14.69 -13.23 1.02
N ARG A 92 15.99 -13.34 1.29
CA ARG A 92 16.96 -13.97 0.37
C ARG A 92 16.72 -15.47 0.25
N MET A 93 16.51 -16.16 1.38
CA MET A 93 16.26 -17.61 1.41
C MET A 93 14.99 -18.00 0.65
N ILE A 94 13.89 -17.24 0.79
CA ILE A 94 12.66 -17.46 0.00
C ILE A 94 12.96 -17.35 -1.50
N GLY A 95 13.72 -16.31 -1.89
CA GLY A 95 14.06 -16.06 -3.29
C GLY A 95 14.97 -17.12 -3.93
N GLN A 96 15.83 -17.76 -3.14
CA GLN A 96 16.68 -18.87 -3.61
C GLN A 96 15.96 -20.21 -3.68
N ALA A 97 14.93 -20.43 -2.85
CA ALA A 97 14.20 -21.69 -2.77
C ALA A 97 13.19 -21.86 -3.92
N LEU A 98 12.42 -20.81 -4.24
CA LEU A 98 11.30 -20.89 -5.20
C LEU A 98 11.70 -21.29 -6.64
N PRO A 99 12.79 -20.75 -7.23
CA PRO A 99 13.25 -21.16 -8.56
C PRO A 99 13.52 -22.66 -8.72
N LYS A 100 13.92 -23.33 -7.64
CA LYS A 100 14.33 -24.75 -7.67
C LYS A 100 13.13 -25.72 -7.67
N LEU A 101 11.91 -25.22 -7.50
CA LEU A 101 10.72 -26.06 -7.31
C LEU A 101 10.02 -26.44 -8.62
N THR A 102 10.24 -25.68 -9.70
CA THR A 102 9.61 -25.95 -11.01
C THR A 102 10.38 -25.28 -12.15
N GLU A 103 10.44 -25.96 -13.30
CA GLU A 103 10.94 -25.41 -14.58
C GLU A 103 9.81 -24.85 -15.47
N ASP A 104 8.56 -25.01 -15.05
CA ASP A 104 7.42 -24.51 -15.80
C ASP A 104 7.40 -22.99 -15.75
N ARG A 105 7.73 -22.32 -16.86
CA ARG A 105 7.80 -20.86 -16.93
C ARG A 105 6.48 -20.16 -16.58
N VAL A 106 5.32 -20.80 -16.82
CA VAL A 106 4.03 -20.24 -16.36
C VAL A 106 3.96 -20.26 -14.85
N MET A 107 4.29 -21.39 -14.21
CA MET A 107 4.27 -21.47 -12.75
C MET A 107 5.37 -20.62 -12.10
N GLN A 108 6.57 -20.52 -12.70
CA GLN A 108 7.62 -19.62 -12.24
C GLN A 108 7.16 -18.16 -12.28
N SER A 109 6.49 -17.76 -13.37
CA SER A 109 5.94 -16.40 -13.50
C SER A 109 4.90 -16.11 -12.41
N LEU A 110 4.04 -17.07 -12.08
CA LEU A 110 3.03 -16.92 -11.02
C LEU A 110 3.67 -16.92 -9.62
N LEU A 111 4.51 -17.91 -9.31
CA LEU A 111 5.11 -18.05 -7.98
C LEU A 111 6.00 -16.86 -7.62
N ILE A 112 6.83 -16.40 -8.54
CA ILE A 112 7.81 -15.34 -8.27
C ILE A 112 7.24 -13.97 -8.64
N GLY A 113 6.69 -13.83 -9.85
CA GLY A 113 6.20 -12.55 -10.37
C GLY A 113 4.86 -12.08 -9.84
N TRP A 114 4.10 -12.94 -9.13
CA TRP A 114 2.78 -12.57 -8.59
C TRP A 114 2.64 -12.91 -7.10
N LEU A 115 2.83 -14.17 -6.72
CA LEU A 115 2.58 -14.66 -5.35
C LEU A 115 3.65 -14.17 -4.36
N MET A 116 4.93 -14.37 -4.69
CA MET A 116 6.05 -13.89 -3.87
C MET A 116 6.09 -12.36 -3.83
N VAL A 117 5.84 -11.71 -4.97
CA VAL A 117 5.69 -10.25 -5.07
C VAL A 117 4.59 -9.75 -4.11
N THR A 118 3.42 -10.38 -4.09
CA THR A 118 2.33 -10.05 -3.17
C THR A 118 2.77 -10.22 -1.70
N PHE A 119 3.45 -11.32 -1.37
CA PHE A 119 3.95 -11.58 -0.03
C PHE A 119 4.96 -10.51 0.44
N ILE A 120 5.92 -10.17 -0.43
CA ILE A 120 6.91 -9.12 -0.14
C ILE A 120 6.23 -7.75 -0.07
N GLN A 121 5.21 -7.47 -0.89
CA GLN A 121 4.47 -6.22 -0.79
C GLN A 121 3.74 -6.12 0.55
N GLY A 122 3.26 -7.24 1.09
CA GLY A 122 2.72 -7.33 2.43
C GLY A 122 3.69 -6.87 3.53
N THR A 123 4.98 -7.20 3.40
CA THR A 123 5.97 -7.10 4.49
C THR A 123 6.99 -5.97 4.32
N GLY A 124 7.49 -5.73 3.11
CA GLY A 124 8.58 -4.80 2.82
C GLY A 124 8.16 -3.50 2.13
N GLY A 125 7.06 -3.49 1.37
CA GLY A 125 6.53 -2.27 0.74
C GLY A 125 7.54 -1.51 -0.15
N PHE A 126 7.27 -0.23 -0.42
CA PHE A 126 8.25 0.75 -0.92
C PHE A 126 9.14 0.34 -2.11
N GLY A 127 8.65 -0.51 -3.02
CA GLY A 127 9.41 -0.99 -4.18
C GLY A 127 10.34 -2.19 -3.89
N VAL A 128 10.42 -2.65 -2.64
CA VAL A 128 11.10 -3.90 -2.26
C VAL A 128 10.62 -5.12 -3.06
N PRO A 129 9.32 -5.32 -3.34
CA PRO A 129 8.87 -6.47 -4.14
C PRO A 129 9.55 -6.55 -5.50
N VAL A 130 9.61 -5.42 -6.21
CA VAL A 130 10.24 -5.34 -7.53
C VAL A 130 11.75 -5.51 -7.43
N ALA A 131 12.38 -4.86 -6.45
CA ALA A 131 13.83 -4.94 -6.22
C ALA A 131 14.32 -6.37 -5.93
N VAL A 132 13.50 -7.19 -5.29
CA VAL A 132 13.84 -8.57 -4.93
C VAL A 132 13.44 -9.55 -6.04
N CYS A 133 12.22 -9.45 -6.54
CA CYS A 133 11.69 -10.45 -7.47
C CYS A 133 12.21 -10.27 -8.91
N ALA A 134 12.52 -9.05 -9.35
CA ALA A 134 13.02 -8.83 -10.71
C ALA A 134 14.39 -9.50 -10.96
N PRO A 135 15.41 -9.38 -10.08
CA PRO A 135 16.67 -10.11 -10.25
C PRO A 135 16.49 -11.64 -10.27
N ILE A 136 15.57 -12.16 -9.45
CA ILE A 136 15.27 -13.60 -9.40
C ILE A 136 14.65 -14.06 -10.73
N LEU A 137 13.67 -13.32 -11.25
CA LEU A 137 13.07 -13.61 -12.56
C LEU A 137 14.10 -13.53 -13.68
N MET A 138 15.02 -12.55 -13.63
CA MET A 138 16.10 -12.44 -14.60
C MET A 138 17.06 -13.64 -14.53
N ALA A 139 17.43 -14.07 -13.32
CA ALA A 139 18.33 -15.20 -13.10
C ALA A 139 17.78 -16.54 -13.64
N ILE A 140 16.46 -16.71 -13.68
CA ILE A 140 15.81 -17.90 -14.26
C ILE A 140 15.50 -17.76 -15.77
N GLY A 141 15.95 -16.68 -16.40
CA GLY A 141 15.94 -16.53 -17.86
C GLY A 141 14.76 -15.74 -18.45
N PHE A 142 14.09 -14.89 -17.67
CA PHE A 142 13.25 -13.81 -18.21
C PHE A 142 14.13 -12.60 -18.60
N THR A 143 13.73 -11.84 -19.60
CA THR A 143 14.49 -10.61 -19.95
C THR A 143 14.37 -9.57 -18.83
N PRO A 144 15.35 -8.65 -18.68
CA PRO A 144 15.28 -7.60 -17.66
C PRO A 144 13.96 -6.81 -17.70
N LEU A 145 13.49 -6.47 -18.90
CA LEU A 145 12.22 -5.77 -19.11
C LEU A 145 11.01 -6.60 -18.64
N GLN A 146 10.99 -7.90 -18.95
CA GLN A 146 9.93 -8.80 -18.47
C GLN A 146 9.95 -8.92 -16.96
N ALA A 147 11.13 -9.11 -16.37
CA ALA A 147 11.29 -9.30 -14.94
C ALA A 147 10.76 -8.11 -14.13
N VAL A 148 11.15 -6.87 -14.50
CA VAL A 148 10.66 -5.66 -13.80
C VAL A 148 9.16 -5.46 -14.04
N ALA A 149 8.68 -5.65 -15.27
CA ALA A 149 7.26 -5.46 -15.58
C ALA A 149 6.35 -6.47 -14.87
N MET A 150 6.76 -7.74 -14.80
CA MET A 150 6.07 -8.79 -14.05
C MET A 150 6.08 -8.49 -12.55
N ALA A 151 7.26 -8.22 -11.99
CA ALA A 151 7.39 -7.97 -10.56
C ALA A 151 6.67 -6.69 -10.11
N SER A 152 6.56 -5.69 -10.99
CA SER A 152 5.73 -4.51 -10.75
C SER A 152 4.26 -4.92 -10.80
N LEU A 153 3.74 -5.42 -11.92
CA LEU A 153 2.29 -5.62 -12.05
C LEU A 153 1.71 -6.68 -11.10
N GLY A 154 2.54 -7.58 -10.58
CA GLY A 154 2.13 -8.60 -9.63
C GLY A 154 1.56 -8.08 -8.30
N ASP A 155 2.01 -6.94 -7.78
CA ASP A 155 1.52 -6.42 -6.49
C ASP A 155 0.46 -5.31 -6.61
N THR A 156 -0.03 -5.02 -7.83
CA THR A 156 -1.05 -3.99 -8.11
C THR A 156 -2.27 -4.04 -7.17
N TRP A 157 -2.66 -5.23 -6.75
CA TRP A 157 -3.81 -5.47 -5.89
C TRP A 157 -3.48 -5.54 -4.38
N ALA A 158 -2.21 -5.55 -4.01
CA ALA A 158 -1.78 -5.82 -2.64
C ALA A 158 -1.45 -4.56 -1.85
N VAL A 159 -1.23 -3.40 -2.48
CA VAL A 159 -0.60 -2.23 -1.84
C VAL A 159 -1.45 -1.61 -0.72
N SER A 160 -2.78 -1.56 -0.85
CA SER A 160 -3.65 -0.96 0.19
C SER A 160 -3.49 -1.63 1.56
N PHE A 161 -3.53 -2.97 1.59
CA PHE A 161 -3.29 -3.78 2.79
C PHE A 161 -1.82 -4.24 2.91
N GLY A 162 -0.99 -3.80 1.97
CA GLY A 162 0.44 -4.07 1.92
C GLY A 162 1.20 -3.10 2.79
N SER A 163 2.50 -3.35 2.94
CA SER A 163 3.36 -2.62 3.88
C SER A 163 2.71 -2.62 5.27
N LEU A 164 2.18 -3.78 5.68
CA LEU A 164 1.45 -3.93 6.94
C LEU A 164 0.25 -2.98 7.11
N GLY A 165 -0.45 -2.68 6.01
CA GLY A 165 -1.71 -1.91 6.04
C GLY A 165 -1.56 -0.39 6.17
N ILE A 166 -0.35 0.16 5.99
CA ILE A 166 -0.09 1.61 6.15
C ILE A 166 -1.03 2.48 5.30
N SER A 167 -1.23 2.13 4.03
CA SER A 167 -2.05 2.94 3.11
C SER A 167 -3.54 2.91 3.50
N PHE A 168 -4.02 1.76 3.94
CA PHE A 168 -5.37 1.61 4.47
C PHE A 168 -5.55 2.40 5.77
N GLN A 169 -4.58 2.30 6.70
CA GLN A 169 -4.62 3.06 7.96
C GLN A 169 -4.68 4.56 7.70
N ALA A 170 -3.83 5.07 6.81
CA ALA A 170 -3.84 6.50 6.48
C ALA A 170 -5.19 6.97 5.94
N LEU A 171 -5.88 6.14 5.14
CA LEU A 171 -7.22 6.44 4.67
C LEU A 171 -8.25 6.49 5.81
N LEU A 172 -8.17 5.56 6.78
CA LEU A 172 -9.03 5.59 7.97
C LEU A 172 -8.78 6.86 8.78
N SER A 173 -7.51 7.21 9.03
CA SER A 173 -7.14 8.38 9.83
C SER A 173 -7.66 9.68 9.20
N VAL A 174 -7.54 9.88 7.89
CA VAL A 174 -7.98 11.14 7.26
C VAL A 174 -9.48 11.24 6.99
N THR A 175 -10.20 10.11 6.95
CA THR A 175 -11.65 10.10 6.70
C THR A 175 -12.49 9.90 7.97
N GLY A 176 -11.85 9.46 9.06
CA GLY A 176 -12.52 9.11 10.31
C GLY A 176 -13.40 7.85 10.24
N LEU A 177 -13.36 7.10 9.14
CA LEU A 177 -14.16 5.89 9.00
C LEU A 177 -13.58 4.72 9.79
N SER A 178 -14.46 3.83 10.23
CA SER A 178 -14.05 2.59 10.87
C SER A 178 -13.55 1.58 9.84
N ALA A 179 -12.53 0.80 10.21
CA ALA A 179 -12.04 -0.30 9.40
C ALA A 179 -13.16 -1.30 9.03
N LYS A 180 -14.12 -1.53 9.94
CA LYS A 180 -15.26 -2.44 9.71
C LYS A 180 -16.13 -2.02 8.52
N ALA A 181 -16.30 -0.71 8.30
CA ALA A 181 -17.08 -0.20 7.17
C ALA A 181 -16.30 -0.27 5.85
N LEU A 182 -15.00 0.01 5.88
CA LEU A 182 -14.20 0.21 4.67
C LEU A 182 -13.48 -1.05 4.17
N ALA A 183 -13.05 -1.93 5.09
CA ALA A 183 -12.22 -3.10 4.79
C ALA A 183 -12.89 -4.11 3.85
N PRO A 184 -14.18 -4.48 4.01
CA PRO A 184 -14.81 -5.49 3.16
C PRO A 184 -14.81 -5.09 1.68
N LEU A 185 -15.27 -3.87 1.37
CA LEU A 185 -15.35 -3.36 0.01
C LEU A 185 -13.96 -3.17 -0.60
N THR A 186 -12.99 -2.69 0.19
CA THR A 186 -11.61 -2.55 -0.28
C THR A 186 -11.03 -3.91 -0.68
N ALA A 187 -11.23 -4.96 0.12
CA ALA A 187 -10.76 -6.31 -0.21
C ALA A 187 -11.48 -6.91 -1.43
N ILE A 188 -12.78 -6.66 -1.60
CA ILE A 188 -13.52 -7.13 -2.79
C ILE A 188 -12.95 -6.49 -4.06
N LEU A 189 -12.75 -5.16 -4.06
CA LEU A 189 -12.23 -4.44 -5.22
C LEU A 189 -10.79 -4.84 -5.56
N LEU A 190 -9.93 -5.01 -4.56
CA LEU A 190 -8.57 -5.50 -4.75
C LEU A 190 -8.55 -6.96 -5.21
N GLY A 191 -9.37 -7.83 -4.62
CA GLY A 191 -9.52 -9.22 -5.05
C GLY A 191 -9.99 -9.32 -6.52
N ALA A 192 -10.87 -8.43 -6.96
CA ALA A 192 -11.24 -8.36 -8.37
C ALA A 192 -10.06 -7.93 -9.26
N ALA A 193 -9.21 -7.00 -8.80
CA ALA A 193 -8.00 -6.59 -9.51
C ALA A 193 -6.89 -7.66 -9.52
N SER A 194 -6.89 -8.61 -8.58
CA SER A 194 -5.87 -9.66 -8.51
C SER A 194 -5.91 -10.58 -9.73
N PHE A 195 -7.12 -10.86 -10.24
CA PHE A 195 -7.33 -11.74 -11.39
C PHE A 195 -6.65 -11.25 -12.68
N PRO A 196 -6.93 -10.03 -13.19
CA PRO A 196 -6.19 -9.51 -14.32
C PRO A 196 -4.70 -9.34 -13.99
N GLY A 197 -4.33 -9.00 -12.75
CA GLY A 197 -2.92 -8.94 -12.33
C GLY A 197 -2.15 -10.24 -12.60
N GLY A 198 -2.69 -11.38 -12.17
CA GLY A 198 -2.08 -12.69 -12.42
C GLY A 198 -2.00 -13.06 -13.90
N LEU A 199 -3.05 -12.74 -14.69
CA LEU A 199 -3.04 -12.96 -16.14
C LEU A 199 -1.99 -12.10 -16.85
N LEU A 200 -1.82 -10.84 -16.43
CA LEU A 200 -0.83 -9.92 -16.99
C LEU A 200 0.60 -10.38 -16.71
N VAL A 201 0.87 -10.89 -15.51
CA VAL A 201 2.18 -11.47 -15.16
C VAL A 201 2.51 -12.63 -16.12
N VAL A 202 1.55 -13.52 -16.39
CA VAL A 202 1.75 -14.61 -17.35
C VAL A 202 1.89 -14.09 -18.78
N LEU A 203 1.07 -13.12 -19.19
CA LEU A 203 1.13 -12.53 -20.52
C LEU A 203 2.52 -11.95 -20.81
N ILE A 204 3.07 -11.20 -19.85
CA ILE A 204 4.37 -10.54 -20.00
C ILE A 204 5.51 -11.57 -20.05
N GLY A 205 5.47 -12.58 -19.17
CA GLY A 205 6.53 -13.59 -19.11
C GLY A 205 6.49 -14.60 -20.25
N ASN A 206 5.28 -15.02 -20.65
CA ASN A 206 5.08 -16.23 -21.46
C ASN A 206 4.23 -16.02 -22.73
N GLY A 207 3.74 -14.81 -22.97
CA GLY A 207 2.96 -14.46 -24.15
C GLY A 207 1.53 -15.03 -24.18
N TRP A 208 0.79 -14.65 -25.21
CA TRP A 208 -0.65 -14.91 -25.36
C TRP A 208 -1.04 -16.40 -25.34
N LYS A 209 -0.19 -17.27 -25.89
CA LYS A 209 -0.45 -18.72 -25.98
C LYS A 209 -0.57 -19.37 -24.59
N SER A 210 0.10 -18.80 -23.60
CA SER A 210 0.17 -19.34 -22.24
C SER A 210 -1.01 -18.95 -21.36
N LEU A 211 -1.82 -17.96 -21.76
CA LEU A 211 -2.96 -17.50 -20.95
C LEU A 211 -3.99 -18.62 -20.74
N LYS A 212 -4.32 -19.39 -21.79
CA LYS A 212 -5.32 -20.47 -21.69
C LYS A 212 -4.94 -21.49 -20.61
N ARG A 213 -3.64 -21.82 -20.53
CA ARG A 213 -3.10 -22.73 -19.51
C ARG A 213 -3.07 -22.09 -18.12
N ALA A 214 -2.85 -20.78 -18.04
CA ALA A 214 -2.84 -20.05 -16.79
C ALA A 214 -4.22 -19.67 -16.24
N LEU A 215 -5.29 -19.73 -17.04
CA LEU A 215 -6.64 -19.37 -16.59
C LEU A 215 -7.04 -20.11 -15.32
N LEU A 216 -6.91 -21.44 -15.30
CA LEU A 216 -7.29 -22.24 -14.13
C LEU A 216 -6.47 -21.89 -12.87
N PRO A 217 -5.12 -21.91 -12.89
CA PRO A 217 -4.35 -21.60 -11.69
C PRO A 217 -4.53 -20.13 -11.28
N VAL A 218 -4.62 -19.18 -12.21
CA VAL A 218 -4.84 -17.76 -11.88
C VAL A 218 -6.22 -17.53 -11.28
N SER A 219 -7.29 -18.15 -11.81
CA SER A 219 -8.63 -18.07 -11.22
C SER A 219 -8.64 -18.63 -9.80
N LEU A 220 -8.10 -19.83 -9.59
CA LEU A 220 -8.05 -20.46 -8.27
C LEU A 220 -7.27 -19.59 -7.27
N LEU A 221 -6.07 -19.17 -7.65
CA LEU A 221 -5.21 -18.36 -6.78
C LEU A 221 -5.86 -17.01 -6.47
N SER A 222 -6.48 -16.35 -7.45
CA SER A 222 -7.18 -15.07 -7.22
C SER A 222 -8.32 -15.21 -6.22
N VAL A 223 -9.14 -16.25 -6.35
CA VAL A 223 -10.24 -16.52 -5.41
C VAL A 223 -9.69 -16.80 -4.02
N VAL A 224 -8.70 -17.67 -3.91
CA VAL A 224 -8.13 -18.05 -2.59
C VAL A 224 -7.44 -16.86 -1.92
N MET A 225 -6.63 -16.10 -2.65
CA MET A 225 -5.92 -14.93 -2.12
C MET A 225 -6.89 -13.81 -1.76
N GLY A 226 -7.86 -13.50 -2.64
CA GLY A 226 -8.89 -12.50 -2.39
C GLY A 226 -9.77 -12.85 -1.19
N PHE A 227 -10.20 -14.12 -1.08
CA PHE A 227 -10.96 -14.61 0.07
C PHE A 227 -10.14 -14.54 1.37
N THR A 228 -8.87 -14.94 1.33
CA THR A 228 -7.97 -14.84 2.48
C THR A 228 -7.81 -13.39 2.93
N GLN A 229 -7.57 -12.46 1.98
CA GLN A 229 -7.47 -11.04 2.28
C GLN A 229 -8.77 -10.52 2.91
N TYR A 230 -9.92 -10.86 2.33
CA TYR A 230 -11.24 -10.50 2.86
C TYR A 230 -11.43 -10.98 4.30
N LEU A 231 -11.17 -12.26 4.58
CA LEU A 231 -11.30 -12.81 5.93
C LEU A 231 -10.39 -12.10 6.94
N LEU A 232 -9.13 -11.86 6.59
CA LEU A 232 -8.19 -11.20 7.50
C LEU A 232 -8.63 -9.76 7.81
N VAL A 233 -8.97 -8.98 6.79
CA VAL A 233 -9.28 -7.55 6.98
C VAL A 233 -10.61 -7.34 7.70
N THR A 234 -11.59 -8.23 7.50
CA THR A 234 -12.90 -8.15 8.17
C THR A 234 -12.85 -8.58 9.63
N ASN A 235 -11.83 -9.35 10.03
CA ASN A 235 -11.56 -9.73 11.42
C ASN A 235 -10.54 -8.81 12.11
N GLY A 236 -10.35 -7.59 11.61
CA GLY A 236 -9.49 -6.58 12.24
C GLY A 236 -7.99 -6.75 11.95
N MET A 237 -7.60 -7.73 11.15
CA MET A 237 -6.21 -8.04 10.84
C MET A 237 -5.77 -7.47 9.49
N TRP A 238 -6.13 -6.21 9.19
CA TRP A 238 -5.81 -5.60 7.90
C TRP A 238 -4.30 -5.40 7.67
N THR A 239 -3.50 -5.33 8.74
CA THR A 239 -2.03 -5.33 8.65
C THR A 239 -1.46 -6.64 8.12
N LEU A 240 -2.23 -7.74 8.20
CA LEU A 240 -1.89 -9.04 7.63
C LEU A 240 -2.55 -9.30 6.29
N GLY A 241 -3.43 -8.41 5.80
CA GLY A 241 -4.30 -8.68 4.65
C GLY A 241 -3.52 -9.12 3.40
N ALA A 242 -2.50 -8.35 2.99
CA ALA A 242 -1.68 -8.68 1.84
C ALA A 242 -0.68 -9.82 2.12
N THR A 243 0.01 -9.78 3.25
CA THR A 243 1.01 -10.80 3.62
C THR A 243 0.39 -12.19 3.73
N GLY A 244 -0.73 -12.31 4.45
CA GLY A 244 -1.45 -13.57 4.65
C GLY A 244 -2.01 -14.10 3.33
N ALA A 245 -2.60 -13.25 2.50
CA ALA A 245 -3.05 -13.65 1.16
C ALA A 245 -1.88 -14.13 0.29
N GLY A 246 -0.73 -13.45 0.33
CA GLY A 246 0.49 -13.88 -0.36
C GLY A 246 1.02 -15.24 0.12
N LEU A 247 1.04 -15.48 1.43
CA LEU A 247 1.47 -16.76 2.02
C LEU A 247 0.54 -17.91 1.64
N VAL A 248 -0.77 -17.73 1.75
CA VAL A 248 -1.76 -18.75 1.35
C VAL A 248 -1.68 -18.98 -0.16
N GLY A 249 -1.53 -17.92 -0.95
CA GLY A 249 -1.30 -18.01 -2.39
C GLY A 249 -0.06 -18.82 -2.75
N LEU A 250 1.07 -18.57 -2.08
CA LEU A 250 2.30 -19.37 -2.23
C LEU A 250 2.06 -20.84 -1.85
N ALA A 251 1.44 -21.11 -0.70
CA ALA A 251 1.15 -22.47 -0.25
C ALA A 251 0.29 -23.24 -1.28
N VAL A 252 -0.79 -22.62 -1.77
CA VAL A 252 -1.66 -23.21 -2.79
C VAL A 252 -0.95 -23.34 -4.13
N GLY A 253 -0.12 -22.36 -4.51
CA GLY A 253 0.72 -22.43 -5.70
C GLY A 253 1.69 -23.61 -5.67
N LEU A 254 2.27 -23.92 -4.51
CA LEU A 254 3.12 -25.10 -4.32
C LEU A 254 2.33 -26.41 -4.36
N LEU A 255 1.07 -26.42 -3.89
CA LEU A 255 0.19 -27.57 -4.04
C LEU A 255 -0.20 -27.81 -5.50
N LEU A 256 -0.41 -26.75 -6.29
CA LEU A 256 -0.69 -26.85 -7.72
C LEU A 256 0.44 -27.52 -8.50
N LEU A 257 1.70 -27.36 -8.08
CA LEU A 257 2.84 -28.07 -8.67
C LEU A 257 2.76 -29.60 -8.51
N ARG A 258 1.94 -30.12 -7.58
CA ARG A 258 1.74 -31.56 -7.42
C ARG A 258 0.80 -32.15 -8.48
N LEU A 259 -0.01 -31.31 -9.14
CA LEU A 259 -0.95 -31.76 -10.17
C LEU A 259 -0.21 -32.13 -11.47
N PRO A 260 -0.59 -33.23 -12.15
CA PRO A 260 0.10 -33.70 -13.37
C PRO A 260 0.22 -32.66 -14.49
N ALA A 261 -0.72 -31.70 -14.55
CA ALA A 261 -0.74 -30.63 -15.55
C ALA A 261 0.33 -29.54 -15.33
N TYR A 262 0.85 -29.41 -14.11
CA TYR A 262 1.84 -28.39 -13.70
C TYR A 262 3.08 -29.00 -13.03
N ARG A 263 3.08 -30.33 -12.86
CA ARG A 263 4.17 -31.11 -12.33
C ARG A 263 5.27 -31.24 -13.38
N ASN A 264 6.50 -31.06 -12.93
CA ASN A 264 7.66 -31.22 -13.78
C ASN A 264 7.78 -32.70 -14.23
N LYS A 265 7.86 -32.94 -15.55
CA LYS A 265 8.08 -34.29 -16.12
C LYS A 265 9.56 -34.67 -16.18
N ASN A 266 10.47 -33.69 -16.10
CA ASN A 266 11.90 -33.90 -16.11
C ASN A 266 12.48 -33.40 -14.77
N GLN A 267 12.64 -34.29 -13.79
CA GLN A 267 13.57 -34.01 -12.71
C GLN A 267 14.97 -33.99 -13.33
N VAL A 268 15.67 -32.85 -13.31
CA VAL A 268 17.06 -32.76 -13.77
C VAL A 268 17.92 -32.16 -12.68
N GLU A 269 19.09 -32.76 -12.51
CA GLU A 269 20.22 -32.27 -11.75
C GLU A 269 20.56 -30.83 -12.13
N HIS A 270 20.74 -30.00 -11.10
CA HIS A 270 21.01 -28.59 -11.24
C HIS A 270 22.40 -28.37 -11.88
N LYS A 271 22.47 -27.69 -13.04
CA LYS A 271 23.74 -27.07 -13.47
C LYS A 271 24.04 -25.92 -12.49
N PRO A 272 25.21 -25.90 -11.83
CA PRO A 272 25.53 -24.84 -10.90
C PRO A 272 25.61 -23.50 -11.64
N GLY A 273 24.66 -22.61 -11.37
CA GLY A 273 24.79 -21.20 -11.72
C GLY A 273 25.65 -20.51 -10.66
N VAL A 274 26.68 -19.79 -11.14
CA VAL A 274 27.63 -18.91 -10.42
C VAL A 274 27.65 -19.09 -8.89
N GLU A 275 28.61 -19.88 -8.43
CA GLU A 275 28.99 -20.02 -7.02
C GLU A 275 29.48 -18.68 -6.47
N GLY A 276 28.55 -17.86 -5.97
CA GLY A 276 28.86 -16.93 -4.88
C GLY A 276 28.73 -17.67 -3.56
N GLU A 277 29.55 -17.32 -2.56
CA GLU A 277 29.32 -17.75 -1.17
C GLU A 277 27.85 -17.48 -0.81
N ASN A 278 27.09 -18.52 -0.47
CA ASN A 278 25.74 -18.32 0.04
C ASN A 278 25.84 -17.89 1.50
N PRO A 279 25.61 -16.60 1.84
CA PRO A 279 25.78 -16.10 3.21
C PRO A 279 24.76 -16.72 4.19
N ASP A 280 23.73 -17.39 3.66
CA ASP A 280 22.67 -18.04 4.42
C ASP A 280 22.79 -19.58 4.39
N ALA A 281 23.93 -20.13 3.93
CA ALA A 281 24.21 -21.56 3.96
C ALA A 281 24.08 -22.13 5.39
N GLY A 282 23.34 -23.24 5.53
CA GLY A 282 23.08 -23.88 6.82
C GLY A 282 21.92 -23.26 7.63
N LYS A 283 21.35 -22.13 7.22
CA LYS A 283 20.15 -21.58 7.85
C LYS A 283 18.90 -22.32 7.40
N SER A 284 18.03 -22.65 8.36
CA SER A 284 16.68 -23.15 8.10
C SER A 284 15.73 -22.01 7.71
N LEU A 285 15.03 -22.19 6.59
CA LEU A 285 13.98 -21.30 6.10
C LEU A 285 12.84 -21.15 7.12
N TRP A 286 12.44 -22.24 7.79
CA TRP A 286 11.38 -22.21 8.79
C TRP A 286 11.71 -21.29 9.95
N LEU A 287 12.95 -21.38 10.44
CA LEU A 287 13.45 -20.49 11.48
C LEU A 287 13.47 -19.04 10.99
N ALA A 288 13.91 -18.77 9.76
CA ALA A 288 13.92 -17.41 9.20
C ALA A 288 12.52 -16.80 8.99
N LEU A 289 11.46 -17.62 8.94
CA LEU A 289 10.07 -17.18 8.82
C LEU A 289 9.38 -16.98 10.17
N VAL A 290 10.05 -17.28 11.29
CA VAL A 290 9.48 -17.14 12.65
C VAL A 290 8.96 -15.73 12.90
N CYS A 291 9.61 -14.70 12.36
CA CYS A 291 9.14 -13.33 12.52
C CYS A 291 7.72 -13.07 12.00
N TYR A 292 7.37 -13.65 10.86
CA TYR A 292 6.03 -13.55 10.29
C TYR A 292 5.06 -14.48 10.99
N ALA A 293 5.51 -15.66 11.43
CA ALA A 293 4.70 -16.56 12.24
C ALA A 293 4.31 -15.91 13.58
N LEU A 294 5.25 -15.29 14.28
CA LEU A 294 5.00 -14.54 15.52
C LEU A 294 4.05 -13.38 15.30
N LEU A 295 4.23 -12.62 14.21
CA LEU A 295 3.30 -11.55 13.86
C LEU A 295 1.87 -12.07 13.67
N ILE A 296 1.71 -13.17 12.93
CA ILE A 296 0.41 -13.80 12.74
C ILE A 296 -0.17 -14.26 14.08
N LEU A 297 0.60 -15.02 14.86
CA LEU A 297 0.14 -15.55 16.15
C LEU A 297 -0.28 -14.45 17.13
N LEU A 298 0.51 -13.38 17.24
CA LEU A 298 0.19 -12.26 18.11
C LEU A 298 -1.00 -11.44 17.59
N ALA A 299 -1.08 -11.19 16.28
CA ALA A 299 -2.23 -10.48 15.72
C ALA A 299 -3.54 -11.24 15.94
N PHE A 300 -3.55 -12.56 15.71
CA PHE A 300 -4.70 -13.41 16.00
C PHE A 300 -5.01 -13.45 17.50
N GLY A 301 -3.98 -13.59 18.35
CA GLY A 301 -4.12 -13.57 19.79
C GLY A 301 -4.76 -12.29 20.31
N VAL A 302 -4.29 -11.12 19.85
CA VAL A 302 -4.84 -9.83 20.26
C VAL A 302 -6.24 -9.60 19.69
N ASN A 303 -6.49 -9.88 18.41
CA ASN A 303 -7.77 -9.51 17.77
C ASN A 303 -8.91 -10.51 18.04
N LEU A 304 -8.62 -11.80 18.24
CA LEU A 304 -9.66 -12.81 18.47
C LEU A 304 -9.93 -13.09 19.96
N VAL A 305 -8.93 -12.93 20.81
CA VAL A 305 -9.07 -13.18 22.25
C VAL A 305 -9.51 -11.88 22.95
N LYS A 306 -10.83 -11.66 23.06
CA LYS A 306 -11.41 -10.43 23.63
C LYS A 306 -10.79 -9.98 24.97
N PRO A 307 -10.49 -10.87 25.93
CA PRO A 307 -9.82 -10.46 27.17
C PRO A 307 -8.46 -9.78 26.93
N VAL A 308 -7.69 -10.25 25.93
CA VAL A 308 -6.38 -9.68 25.58
C VAL A 308 -6.56 -8.32 24.91
N ASP A 309 -7.49 -8.19 23.96
CA ASP A 309 -7.82 -6.89 23.34
C ASP A 309 -8.22 -5.86 24.40
N VAL A 310 -9.16 -6.20 25.28
CA VAL A 310 -9.64 -5.29 26.33
C VAL A 310 -8.49 -4.86 27.26
N PHE A 311 -7.63 -5.79 27.65
CA PHE A 311 -6.47 -5.50 28.51
C PHE A 311 -5.47 -4.56 27.82
N LEU A 312 -5.09 -4.84 26.57
CA LEU A 312 -4.16 -4.00 25.81
C LEU A 312 -4.77 -2.65 25.42
N SER A 313 -6.09 -2.58 25.29
CA SER A 313 -6.84 -1.38 24.93
C SER A 313 -7.14 -0.42 26.09
N GLN A 314 -6.59 -0.66 27.28
CA GLN A 314 -6.85 0.19 28.46
C GLN A 314 -6.25 1.60 28.33
N VAL A 315 -5.05 1.71 27.74
CA VAL A 315 -4.34 2.99 27.63
C VAL A 315 -4.54 3.59 26.25
N LYS A 316 -5.41 4.61 26.19
CA LYS A 316 -5.73 5.35 24.96
C LYS A 316 -5.28 6.79 25.10
N PHE A 317 -4.51 7.26 24.14
CA PHE A 317 -4.16 8.66 23.99
C PHE A 317 -5.12 9.33 23.01
N SER A 318 -5.74 10.43 23.42
CA SER A 318 -6.59 11.26 22.57
C SER A 318 -6.60 12.70 23.06
N LEU A 319 -6.80 13.63 22.13
CA LEU A 319 -6.97 15.04 22.42
C LEU A 319 -8.34 15.47 21.91
N ASP A 320 -9.06 16.26 22.70
CA ASP A 320 -10.28 16.92 22.25
C ASP A 320 -9.94 18.28 21.64
N PHE A 321 -10.66 18.65 20.59
CA PHE A 321 -10.40 19.88 19.85
C PHE A 321 -11.62 20.81 19.90
N PRO A 322 -11.37 22.13 20.05
CA PRO A 322 -12.45 23.11 20.04
C PRO A 322 -13.04 23.24 18.64
N GLU A 323 -14.21 23.86 18.58
CA GLU A 323 -14.80 24.32 17.33
C GLU A 323 -13.93 25.44 16.75
N VAL A 324 -13.66 25.39 15.45
CA VAL A 324 -12.92 26.45 14.74
C VAL A 324 -13.69 26.90 13.51
N ARG A 325 -13.56 28.18 13.19
CA ARG A 325 -14.29 28.80 12.08
C ARG A 325 -13.36 29.68 11.25
N THR A 326 -13.51 29.63 9.93
CA THR A 326 -12.87 30.60 9.02
C THR A 326 -13.67 31.92 9.01
N SER A 327 -13.03 33.04 8.67
CA SER A 327 -13.77 34.29 8.47
C SER A 327 -14.77 34.23 7.31
N SER A 328 -14.57 33.30 6.36
CA SER A 328 -15.53 32.97 5.28
C SER A 328 -16.75 32.17 5.76
N GLY A 329 -16.78 31.77 7.04
CA GLY A 329 -17.93 31.13 7.68
C GLY A 329 -17.96 29.61 7.63
N TRP A 330 -16.87 28.95 7.19
CA TRP A 330 -16.70 27.51 7.22
C TRP A 330 -16.45 27.05 8.66
N LEU A 331 -17.25 26.08 9.12
CA LEU A 331 -17.25 25.60 10.49
C LEU A 331 -16.62 24.21 10.54
N THR A 332 -15.60 24.03 11.37
CA THR A 332 -15.19 22.69 11.80
C THR A 332 -15.69 22.46 13.22
N PRO A 333 -16.61 21.51 13.45
CA PRO A 333 -17.21 21.29 14.76
C PRO A 333 -16.17 20.82 15.78
N ALA A 334 -16.44 21.12 17.05
CA ALA A 334 -15.69 20.55 18.17
C ALA A 334 -15.84 19.03 18.20
N GLY A 335 -14.81 18.33 18.66
CA GLY A 335 -14.87 16.88 18.79
C GLY A 335 -13.55 16.22 19.14
N PRO A 336 -13.60 14.90 19.41
CA PRO A 336 -12.41 14.14 19.73
C PRO A 336 -11.52 14.00 18.49
N GLY A 337 -10.22 14.10 18.70
CA GLY A 337 -9.22 13.71 17.73
C GLY A 337 -9.08 12.19 17.59
N GLN A 338 -8.13 11.79 16.76
CA GLN A 338 -7.77 10.38 16.58
C GLN A 338 -7.35 9.76 17.92
N ARG A 339 -7.94 8.60 18.23
CA ARG A 339 -7.62 7.84 19.45
C ARG A 339 -6.54 6.82 19.13
N ILE A 340 -5.38 6.95 19.76
CA ILE A 340 -4.25 6.02 19.60
C ILE A 340 -4.23 5.08 20.80
N ASN A 341 -4.43 3.79 20.55
CA ASN A 341 -4.27 2.75 21.55
C ASN A 341 -2.77 2.44 21.70
N LEU A 342 -2.16 2.58 22.88
CA LEU A 342 -0.70 2.43 22.96
C LEU A 342 -0.25 0.98 22.82
N PHE A 343 -1.00 0.03 23.40
CA PHE A 343 -0.58 -1.38 23.49
C PHE A 343 -1.38 -2.33 22.62
N GLY A 344 -2.63 -2.00 22.29
CA GLY A 344 -3.48 -2.78 21.38
C GLY A 344 -3.46 -2.27 19.92
N HIS A 345 -2.75 -1.19 19.62
CA HIS A 345 -2.62 -0.70 18.25
C HIS A 345 -1.77 -1.65 17.38
N PRO A 346 -2.02 -1.74 16.06
CA PRO A 346 -1.25 -2.63 15.20
C PRO A 346 0.27 -2.38 15.22
N GLY A 347 0.70 -1.14 15.42
CA GLY A 347 2.11 -0.79 15.65
C GLY A 347 2.72 -1.48 16.87
N ALA A 348 1.96 -1.62 17.96
CA ALA A 348 2.41 -2.31 19.17
C ALA A 348 2.59 -3.82 18.92
N ILE A 349 1.64 -4.44 18.21
CA ILE A 349 1.72 -5.86 17.83
C ILE A 349 2.96 -6.12 16.97
N LEU A 350 3.26 -5.21 16.03
CA LEU A 350 4.50 -5.25 15.23
C LEU A 350 5.75 -5.12 16.11
N LEU A 351 5.74 -4.23 17.09
CA LEU A 351 6.85 -4.08 18.04
C LEU A 351 7.11 -5.38 18.82
N TYR A 352 6.07 -5.96 19.42
CA TYR A 352 6.20 -7.21 20.18
C TYR A 352 6.75 -8.35 19.30
N SER A 353 6.20 -8.47 18.10
CA SER A 353 6.65 -9.47 17.10
C SER A 353 8.12 -9.27 16.75
N SER A 354 8.54 -8.02 16.52
CA SER A 354 9.91 -7.69 16.14
C SER A 354 10.90 -7.98 17.26
N LEU A 355 10.57 -7.62 18.51
CA LEU A 355 11.43 -7.84 19.67
C LEU A 355 11.64 -9.34 19.95
N LEU A 356 10.55 -10.11 19.94
CA LEU A 356 10.63 -11.57 20.10
C LEU A 356 11.43 -12.23 18.97
N SER A 357 11.22 -11.78 17.73
CA SER A 357 11.97 -12.29 16.57
C SER A 357 13.46 -11.98 16.67
N ALA A 358 13.81 -10.75 17.04
CA ALA A 358 15.20 -10.34 17.23
C ALA A 358 15.89 -11.15 18.33
N ALA A 359 15.17 -11.46 19.42
CA ALA A 359 15.68 -12.33 20.48
C ALA A 359 15.96 -13.76 19.96
N ILE A 360 15.01 -14.36 19.24
CA ILE A 360 15.16 -15.71 18.66
C ILE A 360 16.31 -15.75 17.65
N TYR A 361 16.40 -14.79 16.74
CA TYR A 361 17.48 -14.74 15.73
C TYR A 361 18.85 -14.51 16.35
N ARG A 362 18.92 -13.80 17.48
CA ARG A 362 20.16 -13.69 18.25
C ARG A 362 20.53 -15.01 18.93
N MET A 363 19.57 -15.72 19.51
CA MET A 363 19.81 -17.02 20.17
C MET A 363 20.29 -18.10 19.19
N VAL A 364 19.73 -18.13 17.97
CA VAL A 364 20.08 -19.11 16.93
C VAL A 364 21.30 -18.67 16.09
N GLY A 365 21.86 -17.48 16.35
CA GLY A 365 23.06 -16.99 15.67
C GLY A 365 22.83 -16.49 14.23
N TYR A 366 21.59 -16.22 13.84
CA TYR A 366 21.28 -15.65 12.51
C TYR A 366 21.61 -14.17 12.41
N HIS A 367 21.67 -13.48 13.55
CA HIS A 367 22.09 -12.09 13.67
C HIS A 367 23.56 -12.00 14.07
N GLN A 368 24.39 -11.41 13.21
CA GLN A 368 25.80 -11.17 13.49
C GLN A 368 26.00 -10.07 14.55
N PRO A 369 27.18 -10.01 15.21
CA PRO A 369 27.54 -8.87 16.05
C PRO A 369 27.34 -7.53 15.34
N GLY A 370 26.72 -6.58 16.03
CA GLY A 370 26.38 -5.27 15.46
C GLY A 370 25.11 -5.22 14.60
N SER A 371 24.38 -6.33 14.43
CA SER A 371 23.11 -6.37 13.70
C SER A 371 22.11 -5.33 14.20
N LEU A 372 21.96 -5.19 15.53
CA LEU A 372 21.02 -4.23 16.13
C LEU A 372 21.32 -2.79 15.69
N LYS A 373 22.60 -2.41 15.65
CA LYS A 373 23.01 -1.07 15.20
C LYS A 373 22.67 -0.87 13.72
N ARG A 374 22.95 -1.87 12.87
CA ARG A 374 22.61 -1.82 11.43
C ARG A 374 21.10 -1.72 11.21
N ILE A 375 20.32 -2.53 11.93
CA ILE A 375 18.85 -2.54 11.89
C ILE A 375 18.33 -1.15 12.29
N LEU A 376 18.74 -0.62 13.45
CA LEU A 376 18.29 0.69 13.92
C LEU A 376 18.68 1.83 12.97
N GLN A 377 19.89 1.79 12.40
CA GLN A 377 20.32 2.77 11.40
C GLN A 377 19.44 2.75 10.15
N LYS A 378 19.11 1.55 9.63
CA LYS A 378 18.20 1.39 8.50
C LYS A 378 16.79 1.88 8.84
N VAL A 379 16.27 1.52 10.02
CA VAL A 379 14.95 1.97 10.52
C VAL A 379 14.89 3.49 10.64
N VAL A 380 15.89 4.14 11.25
CA VAL A 380 15.91 5.60 11.41
C VAL A 380 15.99 6.28 10.05
N ARG A 381 16.88 5.82 9.16
CA ARG A 381 17.04 6.42 7.82
C ARG A 381 15.77 6.30 6.97
N GLY A 382 15.12 5.14 7.00
CA GLY A 382 13.83 4.93 6.31
C GLY A 382 12.69 5.69 6.96
N GLY A 383 12.59 5.59 8.29
CA GLY A 383 11.52 6.16 9.11
C GLY A 383 11.47 7.68 9.07
N VAL A 384 12.60 8.38 9.11
CA VAL A 384 12.64 9.86 9.06
C VAL A 384 12.08 10.38 7.74
N ASN A 385 12.50 9.83 6.60
CA ASN A 385 12.02 10.27 5.29
C ASN A 385 10.51 10.06 5.13
N SER A 386 10.01 8.89 5.53
CA SER A 386 8.58 8.59 5.54
C SER A 386 7.80 9.48 6.53
N SER A 387 8.38 9.80 7.69
CA SER A 387 7.77 10.67 8.70
C SER A 387 7.55 12.08 8.19
N LEU A 388 8.59 12.68 7.60
CA LEU A 388 8.49 14.01 7.04
C LEU A 388 7.48 14.07 5.88
N GLY A 389 7.44 13.03 5.03
CA GLY A 389 6.46 12.93 3.96
C GLY A 389 5.02 12.88 4.48
N ILE A 390 4.75 12.06 5.50
CA ILE A 390 3.40 11.91 6.08
C ILE A 390 2.98 13.16 6.83
N LEU A 391 3.85 13.73 7.66
CA LEU A 391 3.55 14.98 8.36
C LEU A 391 3.20 16.10 7.38
N ALA A 392 3.94 16.22 6.28
CA ALA A 392 3.68 17.24 5.28
C ALA A 392 2.36 16.99 4.52
N MET A 393 2.12 15.75 4.07
CA MET A 393 0.90 15.41 3.32
C MET A 393 -0.36 15.45 4.19
N VAL A 394 -0.30 14.95 5.42
CA VAL A 394 -1.42 14.98 6.38
C VAL A 394 -1.64 16.41 6.87
N GLY A 395 -0.58 17.20 7.05
CA GLY A 395 -0.67 18.63 7.34
C GLY A 395 -1.38 19.41 6.24
N LEU A 396 -0.96 19.20 4.98
CA LEU A 396 -1.62 19.74 3.78
C LEU A 396 -3.12 19.37 3.76
N ALA A 397 -3.43 18.08 3.86
CA ALA A 397 -4.81 17.59 3.84
C ALA A 397 -5.64 18.17 5.00
N SER A 398 -5.07 18.27 6.20
CA SER A 398 -5.72 18.83 7.38
C SER A 398 -6.06 20.31 7.19
N ILE A 399 -5.14 21.12 6.66
CA ILE A 399 -5.40 22.54 6.38
C ILE A 399 -6.52 22.66 5.35
N MET A 400 -6.44 21.92 4.25
CA MET A 400 -7.47 21.93 3.20
C MET A 400 -8.85 21.54 3.72
N LEU A 401 -8.91 20.56 4.61
CA LEU A 401 -10.14 20.11 5.24
C LEU A 401 -10.72 21.19 6.17
N HIS A 402 -9.90 21.74 7.07
CA HIS A 402 -10.34 22.70 8.08
C HIS A 402 -10.66 24.08 7.50
N SER A 403 -10.08 24.44 6.35
CA SER A 403 -10.39 25.71 5.66
C SER A 403 -11.52 25.59 4.64
N GLY A 404 -12.10 24.40 4.44
CA GLY A 404 -13.18 24.15 3.48
C GLY A 404 -12.74 24.05 2.01
N MET A 405 -11.43 24.07 1.71
CA MET A 405 -10.91 23.88 0.35
C MET A 405 -11.30 22.50 -0.20
N THR A 406 -11.17 21.44 0.61
CA THR A 406 -11.50 20.08 0.20
C THR A 406 -12.98 19.93 -0.16
N TYR A 407 -13.87 20.56 0.61
CA TYR A 407 -15.30 20.55 0.33
C TYR A 407 -15.60 21.27 -0.98
N LEU A 408 -15.02 22.45 -1.21
CA LEU A 408 -15.23 23.22 -2.44
C LEU A 408 -14.79 22.43 -3.70
N LEU A 409 -13.69 21.70 -3.61
CA LEU A 409 -13.24 20.82 -4.68
C LEU A 409 -14.23 19.69 -4.95
N ALA A 410 -14.72 19.05 -3.89
CA ALA A 410 -15.72 17.99 -3.97
C ALA A 410 -17.05 18.50 -4.55
N GLU A 411 -17.48 19.71 -4.18
CA GLU A 411 -18.67 20.37 -4.73
C GLU A 411 -18.54 20.59 -6.23
N GLY A 412 -17.41 21.15 -6.70
CA GLY A 412 -17.13 21.30 -8.12
C GLY A 412 -17.16 19.96 -8.88
N LEU A 413 -16.58 18.89 -8.32
CA LEU A 413 -16.66 17.55 -8.93
C LEU A 413 -18.08 17.00 -8.97
N SER A 414 -18.86 17.16 -7.88
CA SER A 414 -20.24 16.67 -7.79
C SER A 414 -21.20 17.36 -8.76
N THR A 415 -20.92 18.61 -9.15
CA THR A 415 -21.69 19.34 -10.17
C THR A 415 -21.27 18.97 -11.60
N SER A 416 -20.04 18.50 -11.79
CA SER A 416 -19.46 18.21 -13.10
C SER A 416 -19.59 16.75 -13.53
N ILE A 417 -19.71 15.82 -12.57
CA ILE A 417 -19.77 14.38 -12.81
C ILE A 417 -21.06 13.84 -12.18
N SER A 418 -21.87 13.12 -12.97
CA SER A 418 -23.12 12.55 -12.48
C SER A 418 -22.88 11.47 -11.42
N ARG A 419 -23.88 11.30 -10.54
CA ARG A 419 -23.91 10.25 -9.51
C ARG A 419 -23.61 8.86 -10.09
N ASP A 420 -24.23 8.51 -11.21
CA ASP A 420 -24.12 7.17 -11.80
C ASP A 420 -22.73 6.92 -12.41
N PHE A 421 -22.01 7.97 -12.81
CA PHE A 421 -20.70 7.85 -13.45
C PHE A 421 -19.54 8.01 -12.46
N TYR A 422 -19.74 8.72 -11.35
CA TYR A 422 -18.68 8.96 -10.36
C TYR A 422 -18.00 7.68 -9.84
N PRO A 423 -18.69 6.55 -9.57
CA PRO A 423 -18.06 5.29 -9.19
C PRO A 423 -17.04 4.75 -10.20
N LEU A 424 -17.22 5.03 -11.50
CA LEU A 424 -16.24 4.67 -12.53
C LEU A 424 -15.00 5.55 -12.47
N VAL A 425 -15.14 6.81 -12.03
CA VAL A 425 -14.06 7.80 -11.98
C VAL A 425 -13.23 7.68 -10.70
N ALA A 426 -13.84 7.29 -9.58
CA ALA A 426 -13.19 7.26 -8.27
C ALA A 426 -11.87 6.46 -8.23
N PRO A 427 -11.77 5.25 -8.82
CA PRO A 427 -10.50 4.53 -8.88
C PRO A 427 -9.42 5.23 -9.70
N PHE A 428 -9.79 5.97 -10.76
CA PHE A 428 -8.82 6.71 -11.57
C PHE A 428 -8.24 7.90 -10.82
N ILE A 429 -9.03 8.58 -9.99
CA ILE A 429 -8.53 9.64 -9.10
C ILE A 429 -7.49 9.04 -8.13
N GLY A 430 -7.82 7.90 -7.52
CA GLY A 430 -6.90 7.18 -6.64
C GLY A 430 -5.61 6.77 -7.34
N ALA A 431 -5.74 6.18 -8.53
CA ALA A 431 -4.63 5.74 -9.35
C ALA A 431 -3.74 6.90 -9.79
N LEU A 432 -4.32 8.00 -10.26
CA LEU A 432 -3.59 9.20 -10.67
C LEU A 432 -2.81 9.79 -9.49
N GLY A 433 -3.45 9.94 -8.33
CA GLY A 433 -2.79 10.42 -7.13
C GLY A 433 -1.61 9.55 -6.72
N ALA A 434 -1.76 8.24 -6.78
CA ALA A 434 -0.70 7.30 -6.39
C ALA A 434 0.42 7.19 -7.44
N PHE A 435 0.07 7.30 -8.73
CA PHE A 435 1.03 7.33 -9.84
C PHE A 435 1.94 8.55 -9.75
N ILE A 436 1.36 9.73 -9.50
CA ILE A 436 2.12 10.99 -9.38
C ILE A 436 2.95 10.99 -8.09
N THR A 437 2.33 10.58 -6.98
CA THR A 437 2.99 10.66 -5.67
C THR A 437 3.94 9.51 -5.37
N GLY A 438 3.91 8.44 -6.18
CA GLY A 438 4.65 7.21 -5.90
C GLY A 438 4.10 6.37 -4.75
N SER A 439 3.01 6.79 -4.10
CA SER A 439 2.53 6.18 -2.86
C SER A 439 1.01 6.18 -2.77
N ASN A 440 0.43 5.00 -2.58
CA ASN A 440 -0.99 4.87 -2.26
C ASN A 440 -1.36 5.59 -0.95
N THR A 441 -0.45 5.59 0.03
CA THR A 441 -0.63 6.33 1.30
C THR A 441 -0.81 7.83 1.04
N ASN A 442 0.04 8.43 0.20
CA ASN A 442 -0.05 9.85 -0.12
C ASN A 442 -1.32 10.16 -0.92
N SER A 443 -1.71 9.28 -1.87
CA SER A 443 -2.97 9.41 -2.61
C SER A 443 -4.19 9.40 -1.69
N ASN A 444 -4.24 8.46 -0.75
CA ASN A 444 -5.31 8.34 0.24
C ASN A 444 -5.37 9.55 1.17
N VAL A 445 -4.22 10.07 1.62
CA VAL A 445 -4.16 11.28 2.44
C VAL A 445 -4.66 12.51 1.68
N LEU A 446 -4.26 12.65 0.41
CA LEU A 446 -4.56 13.84 -0.39
C LEU A 446 -6.01 13.87 -0.87
N PHE A 447 -6.55 12.73 -1.30
CA PHE A 447 -7.84 12.65 -1.98
C PHE A 447 -8.92 11.91 -1.18
N GLY A 448 -8.60 11.26 -0.06
CA GLY A 448 -9.58 10.53 0.75
C GLY A 448 -10.72 11.44 1.23
N ALA A 449 -10.40 12.57 1.85
CA ALA A 449 -11.41 13.52 2.31
C ALA A 449 -12.18 14.16 1.13
N LEU A 450 -11.54 14.40 -0.01
CA LEU A 450 -12.21 14.89 -1.22
C LEU A 450 -13.26 13.87 -1.72
N GLN A 451 -12.85 12.61 -1.85
CA GLN A 451 -13.71 11.50 -2.28
C GLN A 451 -14.88 11.27 -1.31
N GLN A 452 -14.62 11.38 0.00
CA GLN A 452 -15.66 11.29 1.03
C GLN A 452 -16.70 12.39 0.87
N ASN A 453 -16.27 13.65 0.74
CA ASN A 453 -17.20 14.77 0.54
C ASN A 453 -17.95 14.65 -0.79
N SER A 454 -17.29 14.19 -1.86
CA SER A 454 -17.91 14.02 -3.16
C SER A 454 -18.99 12.93 -3.11
N ALA A 455 -18.71 11.82 -2.42
CA ALA A 455 -19.69 10.76 -2.19
C ALA A 455 -20.90 11.27 -1.39
N LEU A 456 -20.68 12.07 -0.33
CA LEU A 456 -21.77 12.67 0.45
C LEU A 456 -22.65 13.59 -0.41
N LEU A 457 -22.04 14.47 -1.21
CA LEU A 457 -22.75 15.42 -2.07
C LEU A 457 -23.53 14.72 -3.20
N LEU A 458 -22.99 13.64 -3.76
CA LEU A 458 -23.65 12.80 -4.77
C LEU A 458 -24.61 11.76 -4.18
N ASN A 459 -24.76 11.71 -2.84
CA ASN A 459 -25.55 10.70 -2.13
C ASN A 459 -25.16 9.25 -2.53
N LEU A 460 -23.84 8.99 -2.54
CA LEU A 460 -23.23 7.69 -2.81
C LEU A 460 -22.76 7.02 -1.52
N SER A 461 -22.55 5.71 -1.59
CA SER A 461 -21.91 4.97 -0.50
C SER A 461 -20.47 5.46 -0.29
N VAL A 462 -20.26 6.19 0.80
CA VAL A 462 -18.94 6.69 1.20
C VAL A 462 -17.91 5.54 1.32
N PRO A 463 -18.21 4.40 1.98
CA PRO A 463 -17.29 3.27 2.01
C PRO A 463 -16.93 2.71 0.63
N LEU A 464 -17.87 2.67 -0.32
CA LEU A 464 -17.61 2.16 -1.67
C LEU A 464 -16.66 3.08 -2.44
N VAL A 465 -16.92 4.38 -2.44
CA VAL A 465 -16.09 5.37 -3.12
C VAL A 465 -14.68 5.40 -2.54
N LEU A 466 -14.53 5.31 -1.22
CA LEU A 466 -13.21 5.29 -0.58
C LEU A 466 -12.47 3.96 -0.76
N ALA A 467 -13.21 2.84 -0.82
CA ALA A 467 -12.63 1.56 -1.22
C ALA A 467 -12.08 1.63 -2.65
N ALA A 468 -12.84 2.24 -3.57
CA ALA A 468 -12.42 2.51 -4.94
C ALA A 468 -11.18 3.41 -5.02
N GLN A 469 -11.15 4.50 -4.24
CA GLN A 469 -10.00 5.39 -4.11
C GLN A 469 -8.74 4.61 -3.71
N SER A 470 -8.80 3.81 -2.64
CA SER A 470 -7.65 3.03 -2.18
C SER A 470 -7.26 1.93 -3.15
N ALA A 471 -8.23 1.24 -3.77
CA ALA A 471 -7.97 0.17 -4.72
C ALA A 471 -7.33 0.71 -6.01
N GLY A 472 -7.85 1.82 -6.54
CA GLY A 472 -7.23 2.54 -7.66
C GLY A 472 -5.83 3.03 -7.31
N GLY A 473 -5.65 3.63 -6.12
CA GLY A 473 -4.34 4.07 -5.64
C GLY A 473 -3.35 2.92 -5.42
N SER A 474 -3.83 1.73 -5.07
CA SER A 474 -3.00 0.53 -5.00
C SER A 474 -2.36 0.23 -6.35
N VAL A 475 -3.19 0.17 -7.40
CA VAL A 475 -2.73 -0.10 -8.77
C VAL A 475 -1.83 1.04 -9.28
N GLY A 476 -2.27 2.30 -9.12
CA GLY A 476 -1.51 3.46 -9.59
C GLY A 476 -0.13 3.62 -8.93
N SER A 477 -0.01 3.27 -7.64
CA SER A 477 1.27 3.33 -6.92
C SER A 477 2.34 2.43 -7.53
N VAL A 478 1.95 1.30 -8.12
CA VAL A 478 2.86 0.35 -8.76
C VAL A 478 3.36 0.87 -10.11
N LEU A 479 2.54 1.66 -10.80
CA LEU A 479 2.88 2.25 -12.10
C LEU A 479 3.80 3.48 -11.96
N ALA A 480 4.01 3.96 -10.74
CA ALA A 480 4.74 5.19 -10.48
C ALA A 480 6.24 5.09 -10.83
N PRO A 481 6.84 6.16 -11.40
CA PRO A 481 8.24 6.17 -11.82
C PRO A 481 9.21 5.75 -10.72
N ALA A 482 8.98 6.20 -9.48
CA ALA A 482 9.87 5.92 -8.35
C ALA A 482 10.07 4.42 -8.08
N LYS A 483 9.02 3.59 -8.23
CA LYS A 483 9.12 2.14 -8.03
C LYS A 483 9.76 1.44 -9.23
N VAL A 484 9.48 1.93 -10.44
CA VAL A 484 10.09 1.42 -11.67
C VAL A 484 11.59 1.62 -11.67
N ILE A 485 12.06 2.82 -11.29
CA ILE A 485 13.48 3.14 -11.15
C ILE A 485 14.18 2.15 -10.22
N VAL A 486 13.57 1.85 -9.07
CA VAL A 486 14.10 0.86 -8.13
C VAL A 486 14.24 -0.51 -8.81
N GLY A 487 13.21 -0.99 -9.49
CA GLY A 487 13.28 -2.25 -10.24
C GLY A 487 14.37 -2.26 -11.31
N CYS A 488 14.40 -1.25 -12.18
CA CYS A 488 15.39 -1.12 -13.25
C CYS A 488 16.83 -1.10 -12.74
N SER A 489 17.08 -0.45 -11.60
CA SER A 489 18.42 -0.39 -10.99
C SER A 489 18.95 -1.76 -10.55
N THR A 490 18.05 -2.73 -10.28
CA THR A 490 18.45 -4.08 -9.83
C THR A 490 18.73 -5.06 -10.97
N VAL A 491 18.31 -4.75 -12.19
CA VAL A 491 18.43 -5.65 -13.36
C VAL A 491 19.24 -5.05 -14.51
N GLY A 492 19.96 -3.95 -14.25
CA GLY A 492 20.81 -3.30 -15.26
C GLY A 492 20.07 -2.47 -16.31
N LEU A 493 18.85 -2.02 -16.03
CA LEU A 493 18.05 -1.15 -16.92
C LEU A 493 18.08 0.33 -16.48
N SER A 494 19.13 0.77 -15.78
CA SER A 494 19.23 2.16 -15.33
C SER A 494 19.34 3.10 -16.54
N GLY A 495 18.47 4.10 -16.64
CA GLY A 495 18.36 4.98 -17.81
C GLY A 495 17.41 4.48 -18.89
N GLU A 496 16.91 3.25 -18.80
CA GLU A 496 15.93 2.64 -19.72
C GLU A 496 14.52 2.51 -19.09
N GLU A 497 14.24 3.28 -18.03
CA GLU A 497 12.97 3.18 -17.28
C GLU A 497 11.76 3.50 -18.15
N GLY A 498 11.94 4.35 -19.17
CA GLY A 498 10.87 4.74 -20.11
C GLY A 498 10.25 3.56 -20.84
N ASP A 499 11.05 2.54 -21.21
CA ASP A 499 10.54 1.37 -21.93
C ASP A 499 9.77 0.43 -21.01
N VAL A 500 10.22 0.27 -19.77
CA VAL A 500 9.45 -0.45 -18.73
C VAL A 500 8.15 0.28 -18.43
N MET A 501 8.21 1.60 -18.23
CA MET A 501 7.03 2.44 -17.96
C MET A 501 5.99 2.34 -19.06
N ARG A 502 6.39 2.45 -20.33
CA ARG A 502 5.46 2.34 -21.48
C ARG A 502 4.70 1.01 -21.45
N LYS A 503 5.40 -0.07 -21.08
CA LYS A 503 4.80 -1.41 -20.98
C LYS A 503 3.86 -1.53 -19.79
N ILE A 504 4.29 -1.16 -18.58
CA ILE A 504 3.47 -1.34 -17.38
C ILE A 504 2.28 -0.40 -17.33
N ILE A 505 2.37 0.83 -17.86
CA ILE A 505 1.24 1.77 -17.87
C ILE A 505 0.11 1.22 -18.74
N GLY A 506 0.43 0.74 -19.94
CA GLY A 506 -0.56 0.15 -20.85
C GLY A 506 -1.29 -1.02 -20.22
N TYR A 507 -0.57 -1.94 -19.58
CA TYR A 507 -1.18 -3.09 -18.91
C TYR A 507 -1.86 -2.72 -17.59
N GLY A 508 -1.33 -1.75 -16.85
CA GLY A 508 -1.84 -1.30 -15.55
C GLY A 508 -3.22 -0.64 -15.61
N LEU A 509 -3.62 -0.12 -16.78
CA LEU A 509 -4.98 0.37 -16.99
C LEU A 509 -6.04 -0.72 -16.88
N ILE A 510 -5.70 -1.98 -17.17
CA ILE A 510 -6.65 -3.11 -17.10
C ILE A 510 -7.13 -3.33 -15.65
N PRO A 511 -6.26 -3.53 -14.64
CA PRO A 511 -6.72 -3.65 -13.26
C PRO A 511 -7.42 -2.39 -12.73
N ILE A 512 -7.04 -1.17 -13.15
CA ILE A 512 -7.77 0.06 -12.77
C ILE A 512 -9.20 0.03 -13.34
N ALA A 513 -9.35 -0.33 -14.62
CA ALA A 513 -10.64 -0.46 -15.27
C ALA A 513 -11.49 -1.58 -14.63
N THR A 514 -10.88 -2.69 -14.21
CA THR A 514 -11.57 -3.73 -13.45
C THR A 514 -12.12 -3.20 -12.13
N VAL A 515 -11.32 -2.46 -11.36
CA VAL A 515 -11.79 -1.81 -10.12
C VAL A 515 -12.94 -0.84 -10.41
N ALA A 516 -12.82 0.00 -11.46
CA ALA A 516 -13.87 0.92 -11.87
C ALA A 516 -15.18 0.21 -12.21
N LEU A 517 -15.12 -0.82 -13.07
CA LEU A 517 -16.29 -1.58 -13.47
C LEU A 517 -16.95 -2.29 -12.29
N VAL A 518 -16.18 -2.93 -11.41
CA VAL A 518 -16.73 -3.61 -10.23
C VAL A 518 -17.33 -2.60 -9.25
N THR A 519 -16.69 -1.45 -9.04
CA THR A 519 -17.25 -0.37 -8.19
C THR A 519 -18.59 0.11 -8.73
N TRP A 520 -18.68 0.30 -10.05
CA TRP A 520 -19.93 0.70 -10.71
C TRP A 520 -21.01 -0.37 -10.63
N ILE A 521 -20.68 -1.64 -10.84
CA ILE A 521 -21.62 -2.75 -10.69
C ILE A 521 -22.15 -2.82 -9.25
N ILE A 522 -21.27 -2.72 -8.24
CA ILE A 522 -21.71 -2.70 -6.83
C ILE A 522 -22.65 -1.52 -6.60
N HIS A 523 -22.34 -0.34 -7.12
CA HIS A 523 -23.23 0.82 -7.01
C HIS A 523 -24.63 0.57 -7.60
N LEU A 524 -24.71 -0.07 -8.77
CA LEU A 524 -25.99 -0.36 -9.43
C LEU A 524 -26.83 -1.43 -8.71
N LEU A 525 -26.19 -2.32 -7.96
CA LEU A 525 -26.87 -3.39 -7.22
C LEU A 525 -27.49 -2.92 -5.90
N GLY A 526 -27.17 -1.70 -5.45
CA GLY A 526 -27.55 -1.18 -4.13
C GLY A 526 -26.61 -1.63 -3.03
#